data_AF-A0AA41FZ39-F1
#
_entry.id   AF-A0AA41FZ39-F1
#
_cell.length_a   1.000
_cell.length_b   1.000
_cell.length_c   1.000
_cell.angle_alpha   90.00
_cell.angle_beta   90.00
_cell.angle_gamma   90.00
#
_symmetry.space_group_name_H-M   'P 1'
#
loop_
_entity.id
_entity.type
_entity.pdbx_description
1 polymer ?
#
loop_
_entity_poly.entity_id
_entity_poly.type
_entity_poly.pdbx_seq_one_letter_code
_entity_poly.pdbx_strand_id
1 'polypeptide(L)'
;MTAALHRPIAVVGYPAIGVLVLLQIVAPSAIAGLPVSTVVGATMTMFLAWGTVVGLVYRARWTATGFGVMAIAFAIQTLSGHGIQNQLVLYSVVGIAALLIVVGGQKDDPTPPRSPRSSY
;
A
#
# COMPACT_ATOMS: atom_id res chain seq x y z
N MET A 1 14.09 5.91 2.28
CA MET A 1 13.65 5.13 1.10
C MET A 1 14.66 5.36 -0.01
N THR A 2 15.22 4.31 -0.59
CA THR A 2 16.22 4.41 -1.66
C THR A 2 15.58 4.79 -3.00
N ALA A 3 16.33 5.49 -3.86
CA ALA A 3 15.81 6.01 -5.14
C ALA A 3 15.26 4.92 -6.07
N ALA A 4 15.75 3.68 -5.96
CA ALA A 4 15.32 2.54 -6.78
C ALA A 4 13.85 2.13 -6.54
N LEU A 5 13.32 2.30 -5.33
CA LEU A 5 11.93 1.97 -4.98
C LEU A 5 10.97 3.13 -5.20
N HIS A 6 11.47 4.37 -5.20
CA HIS A 6 10.62 5.56 -5.24
C HIS A 6 9.77 5.62 -6.51
N ARG A 7 10.39 5.43 -7.67
CA ARG A 7 9.71 5.51 -8.97
C ARG A 7 8.61 4.45 -9.16
N PRO A 8 8.84 3.14 -8.93
CA PRO A 8 7.78 2.14 -9.10
C PRO A 8 6.63 2.24 -8.08
N ILE A 9 6.91 2.74 -6.87
CA ILE A 9 5.87 2.99 -5.87
C ILE A 9 5.06 4.23 -6.22
N ALA A 10 5.72 5.31 -6.68
CA ALA A 10 5.06 6.54 -7.07
C ALA A 10 4.10 6.36 -8.26
N VAL A 11 4.41 5.48 -9.21
CA VAL A 11 3.54 5.15 -10.36
C VAL A 11 2.14 4.71 -9.93
N VAL A 12 2.00 4.04 -8.80
CA VAL A 12 0.69 3.62 -8.26
C VAL A 12 0.20 4.53 -7.14
N GLY A 13 1.11 5.22 -6.44
CA GLY A 13 0.77 6.24 -5.45
C GLY A 13 0.04 7.44 -6.05
N TYR A 14 0.45 7.93 -7.23
CA TYR A 14 -0.21 9.07 -7.87
C TYR A 14 -1.66 8.78 -8.27
N PRO A 15 -2.01 7.65 -8.91
CA PRO A 15 -3.39 7.25 -9.12
C PRO A 15 -4.19 7.12 -7.82
N ALA A 16 -3.62 6.52 -6.77
CA ALA A 16 -4.31 6.39 -5.49
C ALA A 16 -4.63 7.77 -4.88
N ILE A 17 -3.67 8.69 -4.88
CA ILE A 17 -3.87 10.08 -4.44
C ILE A 17 -4.92 10.77 -5.33
N GLY A 18 -4.86 10.59 -6.64
CA GLY A 18 -5.83 11.14 -7.59
C GLY A 18 -7.26 10.68 -7.30
N VAL A 19 -7.46 9.39 -7.00
CA VAL A 19 -8.75 8.84 -6.59
C VAL A 19 -9.21 9.46 -5.27
N LEU A 20 -8.34 9.58 -4.26
CA LEU A 20 -8.70 10.21 -2.98
C LEU A 20 -9.10 11.67 -3.13
N VAL A 21 -8.40 12.42 -3.98
CA VAL A 21 -8.73 13.83 -4.28
C VAL A 21 -10.05 13.91 -5.04
N LEU A 22 -10.28 13.04 -6.02
CA LEU A 22 -11.55 12.97 -6.74
C LEU A 22 -12.72 12.64 -5.81
N LEU A 23 -12.51 11.81 -4.79
CA LEU A 23 -13.53 11.51 -3.78
C LEU A 23 -13.94 12.72 -2.92
N GLN A 24 -13.11 13.78 -2.85
CA GLN A 24 -13.47 15.05 -2.20
C GLN A 24 -14.40 15.91 -3.08
N ILE A 25 -14.36 15.68 -4.40
CA ILE A 25 -15.10 16.46 -5.40
C ILE A 25 -16.36 15.71 -5.84
N VAL A 26 -16.28 14.38 -5.89
CA VAL A 26 -17.30 13.48 -6.41
C VAL A 26 -17.70 12.47 -5.34
N ALA A 27 -18.95 12.51 -4.91
CA ALA A 27 -19.49 11.55 -3.96
C ALA A 27 -19.73 10.19 -4.67
N PRO A 28 -18.95 9.13 -4.39
CA PRO A 28 -19.13 7.81 -4.99
C PRO A 28 -20.49 7.17 -4.67
N SER A 29 -21.14 7.61 -3.59
CA SER A 29 -22.51 7.22 -3.24
C SER A 29 -23.52 7.64 -4.32
N ALA A 30 -23.26 8.74 -5.04
CA ALA A 30 -24.11 9.22 -6.11
C ALA A 30 -23.90 8.49 -7.45
N ILE A 31 -22.77 7.78 -7.63
CA ILE A 31 -22.39 7.16 -8.92
C ILE A 31 -22.45 5.64 -8.86
N ALA A 32 -21.97 5.03 -7.78
CA ALA A 32 -21.82 3.59 -7.64
C ALA A 32 -22.59 3.00 -6.45
N GLY A 33 -23.30 3.84 -5.67
CA GLY A 33 -24.04 3.41 -4.47
C GLY A 33 -23.15 2.90 -3.33
N LEU A 34 -21.83 3.10 -3.41
CA LEU A 34 -20.87 2.65 -2.39
C LEU A 34 -20.53 3.77 -1.41
N PRO A 35 -20.35 3.46 -0.11
CA PRO A 35 -19.90 4.44 0.86
C PRO A 35 -18.46 4.88 0.55
N VAL A 36 -18.17 6.17 0.75
CA VAL A 36 -16.85 6.78 0.54
C VAL A 36 -15.76 6.03 1.29
N SER A 37 -16.04 5.57 2.51
CA SER A 37 -15.12 4.81 3.36
C SER A 37 -14.67 3.50 2.71
N THR A 38 -15.55 2.80 1.97
CA THR A 38 -15.19 1.58 1.24
C THR A 38 -14.30 1.90 0.05
N VAL A 39 -14.57 2.97 -0.69
CA VAL A 39 -13.73 3.35 -1.84
C VAL A 39 -12.35 3.81 -1.39
N VAL A 40 -12.26 4.58 -0.31
CA VAL A 40 -10.98 4.97 0.32
C VAL A 40 -10.23 3.74 0.80
N GLY A 41 -10.92 2.83 1.50
CA GLY A 41 -10.35 1.58 1.99
C GLY A 41 -9.78 0.71 0.88
N ALA A 42 -10.57 0.44 -0.16
CA ALA A 42 -10.15 -0.34 -1.32
C ALA A 42 -8.95 0.29 -2.04
N THR A 43 -8.97 1.62 -2.23
CA THR A 43 -7.87 2.35 -2.87
C THR A 43 -6.57 2.24 -2.06
N MET A 44 -6.65 2.43 -0.74
CA MET A 44 -5.51 2.27 0.16
C MET A 44 -4.98 0.83 0.18
N THR A 45 -5.87 -0.17 0.31
CA THR A 45 -5.50 -1.58 0.27
C THR A 45 -4.78 -1.93 -1.03
N MET A 46 -5.29 -1.47 -2.17
CA MET A 46 -4.67 -1.73 -3.47
C MET A 46 -3.28 -1.08 -3.59
N PHE A 47 -3.14 0.17 -3.13
CA PHE A 47 -1.85 0.85 -3.09
C PHE A 47 -0.83 0.11 -2.23
N LEU A 48 -1.23 -0.31 -1.03
CA LEU A 48 -0.37 -1.04 -0.08
C LEU A 48 -0.01 -2.44 -0.62
N ALA A 49 -0.97 -3.15 -1.21
CA ALA A 49 -0.73 -4.44 -1.86
C ALA A 49 0.26 -4.30 -3.02
N TRP A 50 0.15 -3.25 -3.83
CA TRP A 50 1.13 -2.98 -4.88
C TRP A 50 2.51 -2.66 -4.32
N GLY A 51 2.59 -1.83 -3.27
CA GLY A 51 3.85 -1.56 -2.56
C GLY A 51 4.53 -2.83 -2.05
N THR A 52 3.74 -3.83 -1.62
CA THR A 52 4.21 -5.16 -1.23
C THR A 52 4.85 -5.90 -2.41
N VAL A 53 4.14 -5.96 -3.54
CA VAL A 53 4.63 -6.60 -4.78
C VAL A 53 5.92 -5.94 -5.26
N VAL A 54 5.97 -4.62 -5.31
CA VAL A 54 7.17 -3.88 -5.69
C VAL A 54 8.32 -4.18 -4.74
N GLY A 55 8.08 -4.17 -3.43
CA GLY A 55 9.09 -4.53 -2.43
C GLY A 55 9.65 -5.93 -2.66
N LEU A 56 8.79 -6.92 -2.93
CA LEU A 56 9.22 -8.30 -3.23
C LEU A 56 10.06 -8.39 -4.50
N VAL A 57 9.59 -7.75 -5.58
CA VAL A 57 10.27 -7.75 -6.88
C VAL A 57 11.66 -7.10 -6.79
N TYR A 58 11.79 -6.06 -5.98
CA TYR A 58 13.06 -5.36 -5.73
C TYR A 58 13.89 -5.97 -4.59
N ARG A 59 13.48 -7.12 -4.04
CA ARG A 59 14.13 -7.81 -2.90
C ARG A 59 14.26 -6.96 -1.62
N ALA A 60 13.41 -5.95 -1.46
CA ALA A 60 13.30 -5.11 -0.28
C ALA A 60 12.38 -5.77 0.76
N ARG A 61 12.93 -6.74 1.51
CA ARG A 61 12.16 -7.64 2.37
C ARG A 61 11.43 -6.91 3.50
N TRP A 62 12.09 -5.96 4.15
CA TRP A 62 11.50 -5.22 5.28
C TRP A 62 10.41 -4.27 4.80
N THR A 63 10.68 -3.54 3.71
CA THR A 63 9.72 -2.66 3.06
C THR A 63 8.50 -3.43 2.55
N ALA A 64 8.70 -4.58 1.90
CA ALA A 64 7.62 -5.44 1.43
C ALA A 64 6.74 -5.93 2.59
N THR A 65 7.37 -6.38 3.68
CA THR A 65 6.65 -6.86 4.87
C THR A 65 5.81 -5.74 5.48
N GLY A 66 6.37 -4.53 5.62
CA GLY A 66 5.63 -3.39 6.16
C GLY A 66 4.43 -3.00 5.30
N PHE A 67 4.58 -2.93 3.97
CA PHE A 67 3.45 -2.70 3.06
C PHE A 67 2.42 -3.83 3.13
N GLY A 68 2.86 -5.08 3.24
CA GLY A 68 1.98 -6.25 3.28
C GLY A 68 1.12 -6.29 4.54
N VAL A 69 1.73 -6.04 5.70
CA VAL A 69 1.01 -5.96 6.98
C VAL A 69 -0.02 -4.83 6.94
N MET A 70 0.34 -3.65 6.42
CA MET A 70 -0.62 -2.55 6.25
C MET A 70 -1.75 -2.92 5.28
N ALA A 71 -1.45 -3.57 4.15
CA ALA A 71 -2.46 -3.98 3.18
C ALA A 71 -3.50 -4.93 3.80
N ILE A 72 -3.04 -5.91 4.58
CA ILE A 72 -3.90 -6.87 5.28
C ILE A 72 -4.74 -6.16 6.35
N ALA A 73 -4.13 -5.30 7.16
CA ALA A 73 -4.85 -4.55 8.20
C ALA A 73 -5.97 -3.68 7.60
N PHE A 74 -5.69 -2.95 6.52
CA PHE A 74 -6.68 -2.16 5.80
C PHE A 74 -7.76 -3.04 5.16
N ALA A 75 -7.39 -4.15 4.52
CA ALA A 75 -8.34 -5.07 3.92
C ALA A 75 -9.33 -5.63 4.97
N ILE A 76 -8.82 -6.05 6.13
CA ILE A 76 -9.67 -6.53 7.23
C ILE A 76 -10.59 -5.40 7.69
N GLN A 77 -10.05 -4.22 7.99
CA GLN A 77 -10.84 -3.12 8.52
C GLN A 77 -11.92 -2.61 7.55
N THR A 78 -11.65 -2.60 6.25
CA THR A 78 -12.49 -1.89 5.27
C THR A 78 -13.26 -2.80 4.30
N LEU A 79 -12.76 -4.01 4.02
CA LEU A 79 -13.36 -4.93 3.04
C LEU A 79 -14.06 -6.12 3.69
N SER A 80 -13.62 -6.55 4.88
CA SER A 80 -14.20 -7.75 5.51
C SER A 80 -15.49 -7.52 6.30
N GLY A 81 -15.89 -6.25 6.50
CA GLY A 81 -17.02 -5.88 7.36
C GLY A 81 -16.81 -6.18 8.86
N HIS A 82 -15.68 -6.80 9.23
CA HIS A 82 -15.30 -7.06 10.61
C HIS A 82 -14.45 -5.90 11.13
N GLY A 83 -15.06 -5.03 11.93
CA GLY A 83 -14.32 -4.00 12.64
C GLY A 83 -13.33 -4.63 13.61
N ILE A 84 -12.07 -4.22 13.56
CA ILE A 84 -11.12 -4.57 14.62
C ILE A 84 -11.64 -3.93 15.91
N GLN A 85 -12.20 -4.76 16.80
CA GLN A 85 -12.87 -4.29 18.01
C GLN A 85 -11.94 -3.51 18.95
N ASN A 86 -10.64 -3.80 18.90
CA ASN A 86 -9.65 -3.13 19.72
C ASN A 86 -8.80 -2.16 18.89
N GLN A 87 -9.12 -0.88 18.97
CA GLN A 87 -8.39 0.20 18.28
C GLN A 87 -6.91 0.24 18.66
N LEU A 88 -6.55 -0.16 19.89
CA LEU A 88 -5.16 -0.20 20.34
C LEU A 88 -4.35 -1.26 19.59
N VAL A 89 -4.97 -2.40 19.26
CA VAL A 89 -4.35 -3.45 18.43
C VAL A 89 -4.15 -2.94 17.00
N LEU A 90 -5.15 -2.26 16.43
CA LEU A 90 -5.03 -1.67 15.10
C LEU A 90 -3.87 -0.66 15.04
N TYR A 91 -3.80 0.28 15.99
CA TYR A 91 -2.73 1.26 16.03
C TYR A 91 -1.36 0.61 16.22
N SER A 92 -1.27 -0.47 17.01
CA SER A 92 -0.03 -1.24 17.16
C SER A 92 0.40 -1.91 15.86
N VAL A 93 -0.54 -2.54 15.13
CA VAL A 93 -0.26 -3.17 13.82
C VAL A 93 0.20 -2.14 12.80
N VAL A 94 -0.48 -1.01 12.70
CA VAL A 94 -0.11 0.10 11.80
C VAL A 94 1.26 0.67 12.19
N GLY A 95 1.52 0.85 13.49
CA GLY A 95 2.81 1.32 14.00
C GLY A 95 3.97 0.38 13.66
N ILE A 96 3.78 -0.93 13.87
CA ILE A 96 4.78 -1.95 13.50
C ILE A 96 5.01 -1.95 11.99
N ALA A 97 3.95 -1.89 11.19
CA ALA A 97 4.05 -1.86 9.73
C ALA A 97 4.83 -0.62 9.25
N ALA A 98 4.55 0.55 9.82
CA ALA A 98 5.29 1.77 9.53
C ALA A 98 6.77 1.65 9.93
N LEU A 99 7.06 1.10 11.10
CA LEU A 99 8.44 0.82 11.54
C LEU A 99 9.17 -0.10 10.58
N LEU A 100 8.52 -1.17 10.09
CA LEU A 100 9.10 -2.08 9.11
C LEU A 100 9.47 -1.37 7.80
N ILE A 101 8.64 -0.42 7.34
CA ILE A 101 8.94 0.40 6.15
C ILE A 101 10.15 1.32 6.42
N VAL A 102 10.22 1.95 7.61
CA VAL A 102 11.36 2.81 7.99
C VAL A 102 12.64 2.01 8.10
N VAL A 103 12.61 0.86 8.79
CA VAL A 103 13.73 -0.08 8.90
C VAL A 103 14.15 -0.57 7.53
N GLY A 104 13.19 -0.89 6.65
CA GLY A 104 13.47 -1.26 5.27
C GLY A 104 14.16 -0.15 4.49
N GLY A 105 13.79 1.11 4.72
CA GLY A 105 14.50 2.25 4.15
C GLY A 105 15.99 2.35 4.54
N GLN A 106 16.41 1.72 5.63
CA GLN A 106 17.79 1.69 6.12
C GLN A 106 18.51 0.35 5.85
N LYS A 107 17.78 -0.76 5.82
CA LYS A 107 18.31 -2.12 5.78
C LYS A 107 18.12 -2.82 4.45
N ASP A 108 17.13 -2.42 3.66
CA ASP A 108 16.92 -3.03 2.35
C ASP A 108 17.95 -2.47 1.36
N ASP A 109 18.54 -3.37 0.58
CA ASP A 109 19.35 -3.05 -0.58
C ASP A 109 18.59 -3.45 -1.86
N PRO A 110 17.66 -2.60 -2.33
CA PRO A 110 16.77 -2.98 -3.40
C PRO A 110 17.51 -3.11 -4.72
N THR A 111 17.35 -4.28 -5.33
CA THR A 111 17.93 -4.59 -6.64
C THR A 111 16.80 -4.68 -7.66
N PRO A 112 16.81 -3.86 -8.73
CA PRO A 112 15.77 -3.92 -9.74
C PRO A 112 15.71 -5.32 -10.36
N PRO A 113 14.51 -5.81 -10.73
CA PRO A 113 14.39 -7.09 -11.41
C PRO A 113 15.24 -7.05 -12.69
N ARG A 114 16.05 -8.09 -12.91
CA ARG A 114 16.82 -8.20 -14.15
C ARG A 114 15.83 -8.18 -15.31
N SER A 115 15.92 -7.15 -16.15
CA SER A 115 15.26 -7.16 -17.45
C SER A 115 15.75 -8.39 -18.21
N PRO A 116 14.88 -9.20 -18.82
CA PRO A 116 15.33 -10.26 -19.71
C PRO A 116 16.24 -9.60 -20.76
N ARG A 117 17.50 -10.05 -20.82
CA ARG A 117 18.41 -9.63 -21.88
C ARG A 117 17.71 -9.94 -23.19
N SER A 118 17.38 -8.90 -23.94
CA SER A 118 16.98 -9.06 -25.33
C SER A 118 18.20 -9.60 -26.06
N SER A 119 18.27 -10.92 -26.22
CA SER A 119 19.20 -11.58 -27.11
C SER A 119 18.69 -11.34 -28.54
N TYR A 120 19.17 -10.25 -29.13
CA TYR A 120 19.21 -10.05 -30.58
C TYR A 120 20.63 -10.34 -31.06
#